data_AF-A0A931ZH34-F1
#
_entry.id   AF-A0A931ZH34-F1
#
_cell.length_a   1.000
_cell.length_b   1.000
_cell.length_c   1.000
_cell.angle_alpha   90.00
_cell.angle_beta   90.00
_cell.angle_gamma   90.00
#
_symmetry.space_group_name_H-M   'P 1'
#
loop_
_entity.id
_entity.type
_entity.pdbx_description
1 polymer ?
#
loop_
_entity_poly.entity_id
_entity_poly.type
_entity_poly.pdbx_seq_one_letter_code
_entity_poly.pdbx_strand_id
1 'polypeptide(L)'
;MSEPKHVVMGLDIGTTKVAATVGHFAEGGIEILGMSKVPNTGLRKGQVIDIAETVSAISAILEESERTTQVTISSAFVGLGGAHVETTKSKGVIAVSRPDGEITSQDVDRVVEAARAVAMPANREIIHVLPKAFSVDAEQGIVDPVGMTGIRLEVEAHVVSCASSAVKNTLRAVTQAGLQVDDLVFDPLATAEIMLNKRQKESGALLIDIGAGTTSLAIYEEGDLVHAAIVPIGSMHITNDIAIGLRTSIDVAEIVKMRFGSALKERTSETELIELAEINPDENQRPKLKYVAEIIEARLSELFLMINDELRKIGRDGTLPAGAVLTGGGSKLNGLIDFTKQALHLPATLGRPTLEFAGSVDKLDDPSYATSVGLALWGLAGRAPIASQKKSISFDTMEGVVGKARDFLKQLLP
;
A
#
# COMPACT_ATOMS: atom_id res chain seq x y z
N MET A 1 -18.48 21.13 20.71
CA MET A 1 -17.63 21.47 19.55
C MET A 1 -18.34 20.94 18.32
N SER A 2 -18.46 21.73 17.25
CA SER A 2 -19.07 21.26 16.00
C SER A 2 -18.20 20.15 15.41
N GLU A 3 -18.82 19.06 14.93
CA GLU A 3 -18.10 18.03 14.19
C GLU A 3 -17.33 18.66 13.02
N PRO A 4 -16.03 18.32 12.83
CA PRO A 4 -15.26 18.80 11.69
C PRO A 4 -15.94 18.39 10.38
N LYS A 5 -16.15 19.35 9.48
CA LYS A 5 -17.07 19.19 8.34
C LYS A 5 -16.64 18.18 7.27
N HIS A 6 -15.40 17.68 7.29
CA HIS A 6 -14.89 16.70 6.33
C HIS A 6 -13.79 15.83 6.94
N VAL A 7 -14.16 14.72 7.58
CA VAL A 7 -13.22 13.75 8.13
C VAL A 7 -12.97 12.63 7.14
N VAL A 8 -11.70 12.28 6.96
CA VAL A 8 -11.22 11.22 6.07
C VAL A 8 -10.50 10.16 6.88
N MET A 9 -10.78 8.89 6.59
CA MET A 9 -10.05 7.74 7.11
C MET A 9 -9.25 7.08 5.98
N GLY A 10 -7.95 6.94 6.17
CA GLY A 10 -7.11 6.05 5.37
C GLY A 10 -6.97 4.70 6.08
N LEU A 11 -7.39 3.61 5.42
CA LEU A 11 -7.43 2.26 5.98
C LEU A 11 -6.49 1.31 5.21
N ASP A 12 -5.37 0.95 5.84
CA ASP A 12 -4.42 -0.05 5.33
C ASP A 12 -4.71 -1.42 5.97
N ILE A 13 -5.14 -2.38 5.16
CA ILE A 13 -5.47 -3.74 5.58
C ILE A 13 -4.26 -4.64 5.28
N GLY A 14 -3.31 -4.66 6.21
CA GLY A 14 -2.08 -5.44 6.11
C GLY A 14 -2.22 -6.90 6.54
N THR A 15 -1.20 -7.71 6.23
CA THR A 15 -1.17 -9.15 6.54
C THR A 15 -1.15 -9.45 8.04
N THR A 16 -0.44 -8.67 8.85
CA THR A 16 -0.31 -8.88 10.30
C THR A 16 -1.04 -7.83 11.14
N LYS A 17 -1.50 -6.76 10.50
CA LYS A 17 -2.17 -5.65 11.17
C LYS A 17 -3.08 -4.89 10.21
N VAL A 18 -4.11 -4.27 10.76
CA VAL A 18 -4.84 -3.18 10.10
C VAL A 18 -4.39 -1.86 10.72
N ALA A 19 -4.10 -0.86 9.90
CA ALA A 19 -3.71 0.48 10.33
C ALA A 19 -4.68 1.52 9.80
N ALA A 20 -5.02 2.49 10.64
CA ALA A 20 -5.92 3.57 10.29
C ALA A 20 -5.31 4.93 10.65
N THR A 21 -5.48 5.88 9.75
CA THR A 21 -5.20 7.30 10.00
C THR A 21 -6.46 8.09 9.74
N VAL A 22 -6.86 8.93 10.70
CA VAL A 22 -8.03 9.79 10.60
C VAL A 22 -7.57 11.24 10.63
N GLY A 23 -8.07 12.06 9.70
CA GLY A 23 -7.71 13.46 9.61
C GLY A 23 -8.73 14.30 8.85
N HIS A 24 -8.51 15.62 8.82
CA HIS A 24 -9.31 16.56 8.04
C HIS A 24 -8.43 17.70 7.49
N PHE A 25 -8.99 18.51 6.60
CA PHE A 25 -8.38 19.79 6.26
C PHE A 25 -8.65 20.85 7.33
N ALA A 26 -7.61 21.60 7.65
CA ALA A 26 -7.65 22.85 8.37
C ALA A 26 -7.11 23.98 7.48
N GLU A 27 -7.33 25.24 7.89
CA GLU A 27 -6.92 26.44 7.12
C GLU A 27 -5.40 26.52 6.87
N GLY A 28 -4.58 25.73 7.57
CA GLY A 28 -3.12 25.66 7.42
C GLY A 28 -2.56 24.35 6.86
N GLY A 29 -3.40 23.40 6.46
CA GLY A 29 -2.95 22.10 5.94
C GLY A 29 -3.77 20.93 6.46
N ILE A 30 -3.13 19.77 6.57
CA ILE A 30 -3.78 18.52 6.98
C ILE A 30 -3.55 18.32 8.47
N GLU A 31 -4.64 18.15 9.20
CA GLU A 31 -4.64 17.87 10.63
C GLU A 31 -4.95 16.38 10.84
N ILE A 32 -4.04 15.69 11.54
CA ILE A 32 -4.23 14.29 11.89
C ILE A 32 -4.90 14.22 13.26
N LEU A 33 -6.13 13.72 13.29
CA LEU A 33 -6.92 13.56 14.49
C LEU A 33 -6.48 12.33 15.31
N GLY A 34 -6.09 11.26 14.63
CA GLY A 34 -5.75 10.00 15.30
C GLY A 34 -5.13 8.96 14.38
N MET A 35 -4.31 8.09 14.99
CA MET A 35 -3.65 6.97 14.32
C MET A 35 -3.73 5.72 15.19
N SER A 36 -4.24 4.64 14.60
CA SER A 36 -4.56 3.40 15.30
C SER A 36 -4.00 2.19 14.53
N LYS A 37 -3.68 1.11 15.24
CA LYS A 37 -3.33 -0.18 14.62
C LYS A 37 -3.85 -1.32 15.48
N VAL A 38 -4.33 -2.37 14.83
CA VAL A 38 -4.78 -3.61 15.49
C VAL A 38 -4.18 -4.83 14.77
N PRO A 39 -3.95 -5.96 15.47
CA PRO A 39 -3.49 -7.19 14.83
C PRO A 39 -4.47 -7.69 13.76
N ASN A 40 -3.97 -8.44 12.79
CA ASN A 40 -4.78 -9.08 11.77
C ASN A 40 -4.18 -10.43 11.36
N THR A 41 -5.04 -11.39 11.07
CA THR A 41 -4.70 -12.77 10.67
C THR A 41 -5.49 -13.21 9.43
N GLY A 42 -6.46 -12.41 8.96
CA GLY A 42 -7.34 -12.78 7.85
C GLY A 42 -6.71 -12.64 6.46
N LEU A 43 -5.48 -12.16 6.37
CA LEU A 43 -4.78 -11.90 5.11
C LEU A 43 -3.55 -12.79 4.92
N ARG A 44 -3.26 -13.11 3.66
CA ARG A 44 -2.01 -13.77 3.25
C ARG A 44 -1.49 -13.14 1.97
N LYS A 45 -0.24 -12.66 1.99
CA LYS A 45 0.43 -11.99 0.85
C LYS A 45 -0.42 -10.87 0.21
N GLY A 46 -1.11 -10.09 1.05
CA GLY A 46 -1.99 -8.99 0.65
C GLY A 46 -3.35 -9.42 0.08
N GLN A 47 -3.76 -10.68 0.23
CA GLN A 47 -5.10 -11.16 -0.15
C GLN A 47 -5.89 -11.57 1.07
N VAL A 48 -7.17 -11.18 1.13
CA VAL A 48 -8.13 -11.65 2.13
C VAL A 48 -8.42 -13.13 1.90
N ILE A 49 -7.97 -13.98 2.82
CA ILE A 49 -8.23 -15.43 2.83
C ILE A 49 -9.29 -15.83 3.86
N ASP A 50 -9.45 -15.03 4.92
CA ASP A 50 -10.51 -15.16 5.92
C ASP A 50 -11.22 -13.82 6.08
N ILE A 51 -12.46 -13.76 5.58
CA ILE A 51 -13.28 -12.54 5.63
C ILE A 51 -13.71 -12.24 7.06
N ALA A 52 -14.01 -13.26 7.89
CA ALA A 52 -14.52 -13.04 9.24
C ALA A 52 -13.45 -12.43 10.15
N GLU A 53 -12.23 -12.96 10.10
CA GLU A 53 -11.09 -12.39 10.84
C GLU A 53 -10.77 -10.97 10.35
N THR A 54 -10.82 -10.74 9.04
CA THR A 54 -10.58 -9.40 8.47
C THR A 54 -11.67 -8.41 8.89
N VAL A 55 -12.95 -8.81 8.89
CA VAL A 55 -14.06 -7.99 9.39
C VAL A 55 -13.85 -7.65 10.87
N SER A 56 -13.48 -8.63 11.69
CA SER A 56 -13.21 -8.41 13.11
C SER A 56 -12.10 -7.38 13.33
N ALA A 57 -10.99 -7.48 12.59
CA ALA A 57 -9.90 -6.51 12.65
C ALA A 57 -10.34 -5.12 12.18
N ILE A 58 -11.14 -5.01 11.11
CA ILE A 58 -11.65 -3.71 10.62
C ILE A 58 -12.64 -3.09 11.62
N SER A 59 -13.53 -3.88 12.24
CA SER A 59 -14.44 -3.37 13.27
C SER A 59 -13.67 -2.90 14.51
N ALA A 60 -12.65 -3.63 14.93
CA ALA A 60 -11.82 -3.26 16.07
C ALA A 60 -11.03 -1.95 15.82
N ILE A 61 -10.46 -1.77 14.62
CA ILE A 61 -9.76 -0.53 14.29
C ILE A 61 -10.71 0.66 14.17
N LEU A 62 -11.93 0.43 13.67
CA LEU A 62 -12.96 1.46 13.58
C LEU A 62 -13.32 1.97 14.98
N GLU A 63 -13.69 1.07 15.89
CA GLU A 63 -14.03 1.41 17.28
C GLU A 63 -12.88 2.15 17.97
N GLU A 64 -11.63 1.68 17.81
CA GLU A 64 -10.45 2.33 18.39
C GLU A 64 -10.20 3.73 17.80
N SER A 65 -10.45 3.90 16.50
CA SER A 65 -10.28 5.19 15.82
C SER A 65 -11.33 6.19 16.28
N GLU A 66 -12.61 5.83 16.31
CA GLU A 66 -13.70 6.67 16.80
C GLU A 66 -13.51 7.05 18.28
N ARG A 67 -13.07 6.09 19.11
CA ARG A 67 -12.74 6.33 20.51
C ARG A 67 -11.59 7.32 20.69
N THR A 68 -10.57 7.25 19.83
CA THR A 68 -9.39 8.12 19.91
C THR A 68 -9.69 9.53 19.41
N THR A 69 -10.45 9.66 18.33
CA THR A 69 -10.72 10.96 17.67
C THR A 69 -12.00 11.63 18.17
N GLN A 70 -12.90 10.88 18.84
CA GLN A 70 -14.24 11.33 19.22
C GLN A 70 -15.10 11.75 18.01
N VAL A 71 -14.85 11.12 16.86
CA VAL A 71 -15.57 11.36 15.59
C VAL A 71 -16.17 10.06 15.09
N THR A 72 -17.40 10.12 14.58
CA THR A 72 -18.05 8.99 13.89
C THR A 72 -17.48 8.83 12.47
N ILE A 73 -17.10 7.62 12.08
CA ILE A 73 -16.47 7.34 10.78
C ILE A 73 -17.38 6.41 9.96
N SER A 74 -17.88 6.90 8.82
CA SER A 74 -18.80 6.16 7.95
C SER A 74 -18.16 5.58 6.70
N SER A 75 -17.02 6.12 6.28
CA SER A 75 -16.34 5.76 5.03
C SER A 75 -14.83 5.85 5.13
N ALA A 76 -14.12 5.15 4.24
CA ALA A 76 -12.67 5.12 4.20
C ALA A 76 -12.11 4.99 2.79
N PHE A 77 -10.90 5.53 2.60
CA PHE A 77 -10.01 5.25 1.48
C PHE A 77 -9.20 4.01 1.84
N VAL A 78 -9.40 2.94 1.08
CA VAL A 78 -8.88 1.61 1.44
C VAL A 78 -7.70 1.25 0.56
N GLY A 79 -6.61 0.86 1.22
CA GLY A 79 -5.41 0.36 0.56
C GLY A 79 -5.65 -1.00 -0.09
N LEU A 80 -5.14 -1.14 -1.31
CA LEU A 80 -5.07 -2.41 -2.02
C LEU A 80 -3.62 -2.65 -2.47
N GLY A 81 -3.03 -3.70 -1.93
CA GLY A 81 -1.73 -4.21 -2.30
C GLY A 81 -1.77 -5.71 -2.60
N GLY A 82 -0.64 -6.39 -2.42
CA GLY A 82 -0.52 -7.83 -2.57
C GLY A 82 -0.02 -8.29 -3.94
N ALA A 83 0.53 -9.51 -3.97
CA ALA A 83 1.29 -10.04 -5.11
C ALA A 83 0.47 -10.31 -6.38
N HIS A 84 -0.82 -9.99 -6.38
CA HIS A 84 -1.76 -10.17 -7.49
C HIS A 84 -1.97 -8.87 -8.29
N VAL A 85 -1.38 -7.76 -7.84
CA VAL A 85 -1.39 -6.48 -8.55
C VAL A 85 -0.34 -6.49 -9.66
N GLU A 86 -0.70 -5.97 -10.82
CA GLU A 86 0.17 -5.81 -11.98
C GLU A 86 0.04 -4.40 -12.55
N THR A 87 1.16 -3.84 -13.00
CA THR A 87 1.20 -2.56 -13.70
C THR A 87 1.58 -2.79 -15.16
N THR A 88 0.77 -2.30 -16.08
CA THR A 88 1.01 -2.40 -17.53
C THR A 88 0.98 -1.02 -18.16
N LYS A 89 1.71 -0.84 -19.27
CA LYS A 89 1.62 0.39 -20.07
C LYS A 89 0.44 0.29 -21.02
N SER A 90 -0.28 1.39 -21.17
CA SER A 90 -1.40 1.53 -22.09
C SER A 90 -1.31 2.83 -22.87
N LYS A 91 -1.97 2.86 -24.02
CA LYS A 91 -2.17 4.08 -24.81
C LYS A 91 -3.64 4.30 -25.07
N GLY A 92 -4.11 5.52 -24.81
CA GLY A 92 -5.45 5.99 -25.20
C GLY A 92 -5.33 6.98 -26.34
N VAL A 93 -6.30 6.97 -27.26
CA VAL A 93 -6.34 7.91 -28.40
C VAL A 93 -7.78 8.30 -28.64
N ILE A 94 -8.03 9.61 -28.77
CA ILE A 94 -9.34 10.16 -29.15
C ILE A 94 -9.18 11.25 -30.21
N ALA A 95 -10.27 11.51 -30.93
CA ALA A 95 -10.41 12.72 -31.74
C ALA A 95 -11.03 13.86 -30.90
N VAL A 96 -10.47 15.06 -31.02
CA VAL A 96 -11.05 16.28 -30.47
C VAL A 96 -12.19 16.69 -31.39
N SER A 97 -13.43 16.61 -30.90
CA SER A 97 -14.63 16.69 -31.75
C SER A 97 -15.17 18.12 -31.88
N ARG A 98 -14.56 19.10 -31.22
CA ARG A 98 -15.05 20.48 -31.18
C ARG A 98 -14.60 21.26 -32.43
N PRO A 99 -15.43 22.19 -32.95
CA PRO A 99 -15.09 22.96 -34.15
C PRO A 99 -13.85 23.87 -34.00
N ASP A 100 -13.59 24.34 -32.78
CA ASP A 100 -12.42 25.17 -32.42
C ASP A 100 -11.16 24.33 -32.18
N GLY A 101 -11.30 23.00 -32.06
CA GLY A 101 -10.20 22.09 -31.76
C GLY A 101 -9.63 22.23 -30.35
N GLU A 102 -10.28 22.99 -29.46
CA GLU A 102 -9.78 23.21 -28.09
C GLU A 102 -9.96 21.95 -27.23
N ILE A 103 -8.89 21.55 -26.56
CA ILE A 103 -8.87 20.41 -25.64
C ILE A 103 -9.38 20.87 -24.28
N THR A 104 -10.36 20.15 -23.75
CA THR A 104 -10.95 20.41 -22.44
C THR A 104 -10.69 19.27 -21.46
N SER A 105 -10.97 19.50 -20.17
CA SER A 105 -10.88 18.45 -19.16
C SER A 105 -11.72 17.21 -19.50
N GLN A 106 -12.86 17.38 -20.17
CA GLN A 106 -13.67 16.26 -20.65
C GLN A 106 -12.96 15.45 -21.74
N ASP A 107 -12.14 16.07 -22.57
CA ASP A 107 -11.33 15.38 -23.57
C ASP A 107 -10.20 14.59 -22.90
N VAL A 108 -9.59 15.16 -21.84
CA VAL A 108 -8.63 14.45 -20.99
C VAL A 108 -9.27 13.23 -20.33
N ASP A 109 -10.45 13.36 -19.72
CA ASP A 109 -11.17 12.23 -19.12
C ASP A 109 -11.46 11.13 -20.15
N ARG A 110 -11.90 11.52 -21.36
CA ARG A 110 -12.18 10.58 -22.46
C ARG A 110 -10.93 9.85 -22.95
N VAL A 111 -9.78 10.53 -23.08
CA VAL A 111 -8.55 9.88 -23.55
C VAL A 111 -7.97 8.96 -22.48
N VAL A 112 -8.07 9.33 -21.21
CA VAL A 112 -7.67 8.48 -20.08
C VAL A 112 -8.57 7.24 -19.99
N GLU A 113 -9.88 7.39 -20.18
CA GLU A 113 -10.79 6.24 -20.24
C GLU A 113 -10.53 5.36 -21.48
N ALA A 114 -10.12 5.95 -22.61
CA ALA A 114 -9.66 5.17 -23.76
C ALA A 114 -8.41 4.34 -23.44
N ALA A 115 -7.49 4.85 -22.61
CA ALA A 115 -6.34 4.09 -22.13
C ALA A 115 -6.74 2.95 -21.18
N ARG A 116 -7.96 2.97 -20.62
CA ARG A 116 -8.51 1.87 -19.82
C ARG A 116 -8.92 0.67 -20.68
N ALA A 117 -9.11 0.85 -21.99
CA ALA A 117 -9.60 -0.17 -22.93
C ALA A 117 -8.54 -1.23 -23.34
N VAL A 118 -7.57 -1.51 -22.47
CA VAL A 118 -6.66 -2.64 -22.65
C VAL A 118 -7.44 -3.94 -22.47
N ALA A 119 -7.20 -4.93 -23.33
CA ALA A 119 -7.75 -6.27 -23.17
C ALA A 119 -7.29 -6.87 -21.83
N MET A 120 -8.14 -6.76 -20.81
CA MET A 120 -7.89 -7.35 -19.50
C MET A 120 -8.51 -8.75 -19.44
N PRO A 121 -7.79 -9.73 -18.85
CA PRO A 121 -8.38 -11.01 -18.50
C PRO A 121 -9.66 -10.81 -17.66
N ALA A 122 -10.67 -11.66 -17.87
CA ALA A 122 -11.96 -11.54 -17.20
C ALA A 122 -11.91 -11.66 -15.65
N ASN A 123 -10.80 -12.14 -15.11
CA ASN A 123 -10.53 -12.28 -13.68
C ASN A 123 -9.71 -11.12 -13.09
N ARG A 124 -9.52 -10.01 -13.83
CA ARG A 124 -8.82 -8.82 -13.36
C ARG A 124 -9.70 -7.57 -13.42
N GLU A 125 -9.45 -6.65 -12.50
CA GLU A 125 -10.10 -5.35 -12.42
C GLU A 125 -9.03 -4.24 -12.42
N ILE A 126 -9.28 -3.18 -13.19
CA ILE A 126 -8.42 -1.99 -13.23
C ILE A 126 -8.79 -1.09 -12.04
N ILE A 127 -7.79 -0.77 -11.23
CA ILE A 127 -7.91 0.05 -10.03
C ILE A 127 -7.48 1.48 -10.32
N HIS A 128 -6.34 1.67 -11.00
CA HIS A 128 -5.85 3.00 -11.37
C HIS A 128 -5.45 3.06 -12.84
N VAL A 129 -5.71 4.21 -13.47
CA VAL A 129 -5.10 4.61 -14.73
C VAL A 129 -4.34 5.90 -14.46
N LEU A 130 -3.02 5.85 -14.55
CA LEU A 130 -2.13 6.95 -14.22
C LEU A 130 -1.58 7.53 -15.52
N PRO A 131 -2.06 8.70 -15.96
CA PRO A 131 -1.52 9.39 -17.13
C PRO A 131 -0.05 9.72 -16.88
N LYS A 132 0.79 9.46 -17.88
CA LYS A 132 2.21 9.81 -17.86
C LYS A 132 2.49 11.01 -18.75
N ALA A 133 2.11 10.92 -20.01
CA ALA A 133 2.34 11.98 -20.98
C ALA A 133 1.20 12.03 -21.99
N PHE A 134 0.81 13.24 -22.35
CA PHE A 134 -0.11 13.51 -23.43
C PHE A 134 0.64 13.82 -24.72
N SER A 135 -0.04 13.63 -25.84
CA SER A 135 0.42 14.09 -27.15
C SER A 135 -0.74 14.72 -27.90
N VAL A 136 -0.49 15.88 -28.50
CA VAL A 136 -1.46 16.62 -29.30
C VAL A 136 -0.93 16.69 -30.72
N ASP A 137 -1.62 16.00 -31.63
CA ASP A 137 -1.20 15.78 -33.01
C ASP A 137 0.23 15.17 -33.13
N ALA A 138 1.23 15.99 -33.45
CA ALA A 138 2.64 15.60 -33.57
C ALA A 138 3.51 16.01 -32.38
N GLU A 139 2.97 16.83 -31.47
CA GLU A 139 3.67 17.30 -30.29
C GLU A 139 3.51 16.29 -29.15
N GLN A 140 4.63 15.91 -28.53
CA GLN A 140 4.72 14.86 -27.50
C GLN A 140 5.27 15.41 -26.19
N GLY A 141 5.05 14.69 -25.09
CA GLY A 141 5.59 15.05 -23.77
C GLY A 141 4.81 16.16 -23.07
N ILE A 142 3.53 16.32 -23.42
CA ILE A 142 2.66 17.34 -22.83
C ILE A 142 2.17 16.84 -21.47
N VAL A 143 2.31 17.66 -20.42
CA VAL A 143 1.87 17.32 -19.06
C VAL A 143 0.39 17.62 -18.87
N ASP A 144 -0.07 18.80 -19.29
CA ASP A 144 -1.47 19.21 -19.25
C ASP A 144 -1.88 19.76 -20.63
N PRO A 145 -2.74 19.03 -21.38
CA PRO A 145 -3.15 19.44 -22.71
C PRO A 145 -4.36 20.39 -22.69
N VAL A 146 -4.95 20.70 -21.52
CA VAL A 146 -6.15 21.55 -21.45
C VAL A 146 -5.84 22.96 -21.95
N GLY A 147 -6.70 23.45 -22.86
CA GLY A 147 -6.54 24.74 -23.53
C GLY A 147 -5.63 24.72 -24.76
N MET A 148 -4.98 23.59 -25.06
CA MET A 148 -4.27 23.41 -26.34
C MET A 148 -5.28 23.16 -27.47
N THR A 149 -4.86 23.43 -28.71
CA THR A 149 -5.66 23.15 -29.91
C THR A 149 -5.07 21.98 -30.68
N GLY A 150 -5.91 21.01 -31.05
CA GLY A 150 -5.48 19.90 -31.89
C GLY A 150 -6.64 19.06 -32.38
N ILE A 151 -6.35 18.12 -33.28
CA ILE A 151 -7.37 17.21 -33.83
C ILE A 151 -7.32 15.86 -33.13
N ARG A 152 -6.12 15.44 -32.71
CA ARG A 152 -5.86 14.14 -32.09
C ARG A 152 -5.19 14.32 -30.73
N LEU A 153 -5.82 13.75 -29.70
CA LEU A 153 -5.27 13.69 -28.35
C LEU A 153 -4.92 12.23 -28.02
N GLU A 154 -3.67 12.00 -27.62
CA GLU A 154 -3.19 10.71 -27.13
C GLU A 154 -2.73 10.83 -25.68
N VAL A 155 -2.78 9.72 -24.96
CA VAL A 155 -2.19 9.58 -23.63
C VAL A 155 -1.41 8.28 -23.53
N GLU A 156 -0.20 8.34 -23.00
CA GLU A 156 0.50 7.18 -22.45
C GLU A 156 0.18 7.08 -20.97
N ALA A 157 -0.26 5.90 -20.51
CA ALA A 157 -0.67 5.70 -19.13
C ALA A 157 -0.13 4.39 -18.54
N HIS A 158 0.03 4.38 -17.22
CA HIS A 158 0.23 3.17 -16.44
C HIS A 158 -1.11 2.69 -15.90
N VAL A 159 -1.50 1.47 -16.29
CA VAL A 159 -2.71 0.81 -15.81
C VAL A 159 -2.33 -0.14 -14.69
N VAL A 160 -2.89 0.11 -13.51
CA VAL A 160 -2.77 -0.78 -12.35
C VAL A 160 -4.01 -1.65 -12.29
N SER A 161 -3.81 -2.96 -12.38
CA SER A 161 -4.88 -3.96 -12.30
C SER A 161 -4.59 -4.95 -11.20
N CYS A 162 -5.62 -5.62 -10.69
CA CYS A 162 -5.49 -6.67 -9.70
C CYS A 162 -6.54 -7.77 -9.93
N ALA A 163 -6.39 -8.92 -9.26
CA ALA A 163 -7.37 -9.99 -9.30
C ALA A 163 -8.75 -9.54 -8.78
N SER A 164 -9.81 -9.77 -9.57
CA SER A 164 -11.20 -9.42 -9.20
C SER A 164 -11.63 -10.00 -7.86
N SER A 165 -11.14 -11.19 -7.51
CA SER A 165 -11.44 -11.84 -6.22
C SER A 165 -10.90 -11.04 -5.03
N ALA A 166 -9.71 -10.44 -5.17
CA ALA A 166 -9.12 -9.65 -4.11
C ALA A 166 -9.93 -8.36 -3.87
N VAL A 167 -10.31 -7.65 -4.93
CA VAL A 167 -11.19 -6.48 -4.86
C VAL A 167 -12.49 -6.83 -4.13
N LYS A 168 -13.18 -7.88 -4.60
CA LYS A 168 -14.48 -8.29 -4.03
C LYS A 168 -14.37 -8.69 -2.57
N ASN A 169 -13.33 -9.41 -2.18
CA ASN A 169 -13.15 -9.83 -0.80
C ASN A 169 -12.83 -8.64 0.12
N THR A 170 -11.97 -7.71 -0.33
CA THR A 170 -11.66 -6.47 0.40
C THR A 170 -12.91 -5.62 0.59
N LEU A 171 -13.63 -5.32 -0.50
CA LEU A 171 -14.88 -4.54 -0.43
C LEU A 171 -15.89 -5.20 0.51
N ARG A 172 -16.06 -6.53 0.40
CA ARG A 172 -16.97 -7.28 1.27
C ARG A 172 -16.57 -7.19 2.74
N ALA A 173 -15.28 -7.32 3.06
CA ALA A 173 -14.81 -7.24 4.44
C ALA A 173 -15.04 -5.83 5.02
N VAL A 174 -14.74 -4.77 4.27
CA VAL A 174 -14.94 -3.39 4.71
C VAL A 174 -16.42 -3.07 4.92
N THR A 175 -17.28 -3.43 3.95
CA THR A 175 -18.73 -3.20 4.05
C THR A 175 -19.36 -4.00 5.19
N GLN A 176 -18.95 -5.24 5.43
CA GLN A 176 -19.46 -6.04 6.54
C GLN A 176 -19.03 -5.50 7.91
N ALA A 177 -17.90 -4.80 7.99
CA ALA A 177 -17.45 -4.13 9.21
C ALA A 177 -18.19 -2.81 9.50
N GLY A 178 -19.09 -2.37 8.61
CA GLY A 178 -19.89 -1.15 8.77
C GLY A 178 -19.34 0.09 8.07
N LEU A 179 -18.29 -0.04 7.26
CA LEU A 179 -17.67 1.07 6.53
C LEU A 179 -18.04 1.08 5.05
N GLN A 180 -18.26 2.27 4.51
CA GLN A 180 -18.30 2.48 3.06
C GLN A 180 -16.89 2.66 2.51
N VAL A 181 -16.67 2.25 1.26
CA VAL A 181 -15.39 2.46 0.57
C VAL A 181 -15.54 3.65 -0.36
N ASP A 182 -14.82 4.73 -0.06
CA ASP A 182 -14.81 5.94 -0.88
C ASP A 182 -13.99 5.72 -2.17
N ASP A 183 -12.83 5.06 -2.02
CA ASP A 183 -11.97 4.66 -3.14
C ASP A 183 -11.07 3.48 -2.73
N LEU A 184 -10.61 2.73 -3.74
CA LEU A 184 -9.58 1.69 -3.60
C LEU A 184 -8.27 2.23 -4.16
N VAL A 185 -7.29 2.43 -3.30
CA VAL A 185 -6.02 3.06 -3.66
C VAL A 185 -4.91 2.03 -3.69
N PHE A 186 -4.10 2.04 -4.75
CA PHE A 186 -2.93 1.16 -4.83
C PHE A 186 -1.86 1.59 -3.82
N ASP A 187 -1.54 0.72 -2.86
CA ASP A 187 -0.69 1.06 -1.70
C ASP A 187 0.60 1.81 -2.05
N PRO A 188 1.41 1.39 -3.05
CA PRO A 188 2.67 2.05 -3.34
C PRO A 188 2.49 3.49 -3.82
N LEU A 189 1.35 3.84 -4.43
CA LEU A 189 1.03 5.22 -4.79
C LEU A 189 0.78 6.05 -3.54
N ALA A 190 -0.13 5.57 -2.68
CA ALA A 190 -0.48 6.25 -1.43
C ALA A 190 0.76 6.47 -0.56
N THR A 191 1.58 5.42 -0.39
CA THR A 191 2.80 5.48 0.41
C THR A 191 3.85 6.44 -0.21
N ALA A 192 3.98 6.48 -1.54
CA ALA A 192 4.89 7.39 -2.22
C ALA A 192 4.49 8.87 -2.08
N GLU A 193 3.20 9.18 -1.92
CA GLU A 193 2.76 10.57 -1.72
C GLU A 193 3.28 11.17 -0.42
N ILE A 194 3.49 10.35 0.61
CA ILE A 194 3.97 10.84 1.90
C ILE A 194 5.47 10.59 2.12
N MET A 195 6.04 9.52 1.55
CA MET A 195 7.43 9.15 1.79
C MET A 195 8.44 9.76 0.79
N LEU A 196 7.99 10.20 -0.39
CA LEU A 196 8.85 10.80 -1.41
C LEU A 196 8.51 12.26 -1.64
N ASN A 197 9.51 13.14 -1.54
CA ASN A 197 9.33 14.56 -1.89
C ASN A 197 9.46 14.77 -3.41
N LYS A 198 9.00 15.94 -3.89
CA LYS A 198 9.03 16.29 -5.33
C LYS A 198 10.42 16.16 -5.94
N ARG A 199 11.47 16.59 -5.23
CA ARG A 199 12.86 16.51 -5.71
C ARG A 199 13.33 15.08 -5.90
N GLN A 200 12.96 14.18 -4.97
CA GLN A 200 13.26 12.75 -5.09
C GLN A 200 12.54 12.14 -6.30
N LYS A 201 11.24 12.43 -6.46
CA LYS A 201 10.44 11.96 -7.62
C LYS A 201 11.01 12.47 -8.95
N GLU A 202 11.49 13.70 -9.01
CA GLU A 202 12.13 14.24 -10.22
C GLU A 202 13.52 13.65 -10.49
N SER A 203 14.35 13.49 -9.46
CA SER A 203 15.74 13.05 -9.63
C SER A 203 15.91 11.56 -9.89
N GLY A 204 14.88 10.75 -9.65
CA GLY A 204 14.97 9.29 -9.74
C GLY A 204 15.06 8.63 -8.37
N ALA A 205 13.94 8.13 -7.85
CA ALA A 205 13.83 7.49 -6.54
C ALA A 205 13.12 6.14 -6.59
N LEU A 206 13.56 5.21 -5.75
CA LEU A 206 12.89 3.94 -5.49
C LEU A 206 12.29 3.96 -4.08
N LEU A 207 10.97 3.88 -3.96
CA LEU A 207 10.32 3.54 -2.70
C LEU A 207 10.32 2.02 -2.51
N ILE A 208 10.74 1.56 -1.33
CA ILE A 208 10.67 0.15 -0.91
C ILE A 208 9.88 0.08 0.41
N ASP A 209 8.65 -0.40 0.34
CA ASP A 209 7.81 -0.64 1.52
C ASP A 209 7.87 -2.13 1.89
N ILE A 210 8.58 -2.45 2.97
CA ILE A 210 8.72 -3.83 3.47
C ILE A 210 7.62 -4.09 4.50
N GLY A 211 6.49 -4.61 4.01
CA GLY A 211 5.40 -5.13 4.83
C GLY A 211 5.69 -6.52 5.38
N ALA A 212 4.72 -7.11 6.08
CA ALA A 212 4.87 -8.44 6.65
C ALA A 212 4.81 -9.55 5.59
N GLY A 213 3.80 -9.54 4.73
CA GLY A 213 3.57 -10.57 3.71
C GLY A 213 4.20 -10.27 2.35
N THR A 214 4.46 -9.01 2.04
CA THR A 214 4.92 -8.53 0.73
C THR A 214 5.85 -7.33 0.89
N THR A 215 6.63 -7.05 -0.16
CA THR A 215 7.41 -5.83 -0.31
C THR A 215 6.94 -5.11 -1.56
N SER A 216 6.56 -3.86 -1.40
CA SER A 216 6.00 -3.01 -2.44
C SER A 216 7.05 -2.05 -2.97
N LEU A 217 7.08 -1.86 -4.29
CA LEU A 217 8.04 -1.00 -4.99
C LEU A 217 7.29 0.07 -5.79
N ALA A 218 7.77 1.31 -5.73
CA ALA A 218 7.38 2.38 -6.64
C ALA A 218 8.60 3.17 -7.09
N ILE A 219 8.81 3.26 -8.40
CA ILE A 219 9.96 3.94 -9.00
C ILE A 219 9.45 5.20 -9.69
N TYR A 220 10.03 6.34 -9.31
CA TYR A 220 9.70 7.64 -9.88
C TYR A 220 10.92 8.28 -10.53
N GLU A 221 10.74 8.90 -11.69
CA GLU A 221 11.71 9.79 -12.36
C GLU A 221 10.95 10.89 -13.10
N GLU A 222 11.55 12.07 -13.25
CA GLU A 222 10.94 13.20 -13.95
C GLU A 222 9.56 13.60 -13.38
N GLY A 223 9.29 13.23 -12.11
CA GLY A 223 8.03 13.49 -11.43
C GLY A 223 6.98 12.39 -11.58
N ASP A 224 7.16 11.47 -12.54
CA ASP A 224 6.19 10.44 -12.90
C ASP A 224 6.49 9.08 -12.28
N LEU A 225 5.44 8.27 -12.07
CA LEU A 225 5.62 6.86 -11.78
C LEU A 225 6.09 6.13 -13.04
N VAL A 226 7.30 5.59 -13.01
CA VAL A 226 7.91 4.83 -14.11
C VAL A 226 7.53 3.35 -14.05
N HIS A 227 7.50 2.81 -12.83
CA HIS A 227 7.24 1.39 -12.59
C HIS A 227 6.76 1.16 -11.16
N ALA A 228 5.92 0.16 -10.97
CA ALA A 228 5.54 -0.33 -9.66
C ALA A 228 5.41 -1.85 -9.70
N ALA A 229 5.79 -2.49 -8.60
CA ALA A 229 5.77 -3.94 -8.49
C ALA A 229 5.57 -4.38 -7.05
N ILE A 230 5.08 -5.59 -6.86
CA ILE A 230 4.95 -6.20 -5.53
C ILE A 230 5.69 -7.53 -5.51
N VAL A 231 6.70 -7.63 -4.65
CA VAL A 231 7.43 -8.86 -4.39
C VAL A 231 6.68 -9.66 -3.31
N PRO A 232 6.37 -10.96 -3.52
CA PRO A 232 5.61 -11.80 -2.58
C PRO A 232 6.44 -12.27 -1.36
N ILE A 233 7.39 -11.44 -0.93
CA ILE A 233 8.26 -11.65 0.24
C ILE A 233 8.20 -10.38 1.08
N GLY A 234 7.99 -10.56 2.38
CA GLY A 234 8.00 -9.50 3.38
C GLY A 234 8.64 -9.97 4.68
N SER A 235 8.65 -9.12 5.71
CA SER A 235 9.38 -9.35 6.96
C SER A 235 8.91 -10.55 7.77
N MET A 236 7.71 -11.10 7.53
CA MET A 236 7.25 -12.35 8.14
C MET A 236 8.04 -13.56 7.63
N HIS A 237 8.56 -13.52 6.41
CA HIS A 237 9.38 -14.62 5.88
C HIS A 237 10.69 -14.73 6.64
N ILE A 238 11.27 -13.60 7.05
CA ILE A 238 12.42 -13.55 7.97
C ILE A 238 12.07 -14.25 9.29
N THR A 239 10.91 -13.92 9.87
CA THR A 239 10.43 -14.55 11.11
C THR A 239 10.28 -16.06 10.96
N ASN A 240 9.69 -16.52 9.85
CA ASN A 240 9.50 -17.95 9.58
C ASN A 240 10.84 -18.69 9.44
N ASP A 241 11.82 -18.08 8.77
CA ASP A 241 13.15 -18.68 8.64
C ASP A 241 13.87 -18.75 9.99
N ILE A 242 13.73 -17.73 10.84
CA ILE A 242 14.26 -17.75 12.22
C ILE A 242 13.58 -18.88 13.00
N ALA A 243 12.25 -19.00 12.92
CA ALA A 243 11.50 -20.06 13.60
C ALA A 243 12.00 -21.46 13.19
N ILE A 244 12.22 -21.68 11.89
CA ILE A 244 12.76 -22.94 11.37
C ILE A 244 14.21 -23.15 11.83
N GLY A 245 15.06 -22.13 11.67
CA GLY A 245 16.49 -22.21 11.97
C GLY A 245 16.79 -22.41 13.45
N LEU A 246 15.97 -21.82 14.34
CA LEU A 246 16.06 -21.97 15.79
C LEU A 246 15.18 -23.10 16.34
N ARG A 247 14.31 -23.69 15.51
CA ARG A 247 13.30 -24.69 15.89
C ARG A 247 12.44 -24.22 17.07
N THR A 248 11.91 -23.01 16.95
CA THR A 248 11.06 -22.34 17.96
C THR A 248 9.73 -21.91 17.34
N SER A 249 8.80 -21.39 18.14
CA SER A 249 7.52 -20.88 17.65
C SER A 249 7.71 -19.57 16.85
N ILE A 250 6.73 -19.26 15.99
CA ILE A 250 6.72 -18.01 15.21
C ILE A 250 6.71 -16.79 16.14
N ASP A 251 6.00 -16.86 17.26
CA ASP A 251 5.91 -15.76 18.23
C ASP A 251 7.26 -15.47 18.88
N VAL A 252 7.98 -16.52 19.31
CA VAL A 252 9.35 -16.38 19.84
C VAL A 252 10.28 -15.84 18.76
N ALA A 253 10.20 -16.37 17.54
CA ALA A 253 11.03 -15.90 16.43
C ALA A 253 10.77 -14.42 16.07
N GLU A 254 9.53 -13.94 16.16
CA GLU A 254 9.19 -12.53 15.91
C GLU A 254 9.83 -11.64 16.96
N ILE A 255 9.76 -12.04 18.24
CA ILE A 255 10.40 -11.32 19.35
C ILE A 255 11.92 -11.33 19.16
N VAL A 256 12.51 -12.45 18.74
CA VAL A 256 13.94 -12.55 18.42
C VAL A 256 14.32 -11.59 17.30
N LYS A 257 13.57 -11.59 16.19
CA LYS A 257 13.81 -10.66 15.07
C LYS A 257 13.74 -9.21 15.51
N MET A 258 12.72 -8.83 16.30
CA MET A 258 12.54 -7.45 16.76
C MET A 258 13.61 -7.00 17.76
N ARG A 259 14.04 -7.87 18.69
CA ARG A 259 15.01 -7.52 19.74
C ARG A 259 16.47 -7.63 19.30
N PHE A 260 16.78 -8.63 18.48
CA PHE A 260 18.15 -9.07 18.22
C PHE A 260 18.50 -9.09 16.72
N GLY A 261 17.54 -8.84 15.83
CA GLY A 261 17.76 -8.93 14.39
C GLY A 261 18.74 -7.89 13.86
N SER A 262 19.62 -8.33 12.95
CA SER A 262 20.54 -7.49 12.18
C SER A 262 20.50 -7.91 10.72
N ALA A 263 20.44 -6.93 9.81
CA ALA A 263 20.52 -7.14 8.36
C ALA A 263 21.95 -7.43 7.86
N LEU A 264 22.97 -7.19 8.68
CA LEU A 264 24.38 -7.38 8.34
C LEU A 264 25.03 -8.29 9.39
N LYS A 265 25.37 -9.53 9.03
CA LYS A 265 25.98 -10.50 9.96
C LYS A 265 27.39 -10.12 10.38
N GLU A 266 28.13 -9.37 9.56
CA GLU A 266 29.50 -8.94 9.87
C GLU A 266 29.55 -7.92 11.02
N ARG A 267 28.42 -7.26 11.32
CA ARG A 267 28.31 -6.30 12.42
C ARG A 267 27.84 -6.94 13.72
N THR A 268 27.72 -8.26 13.74
CA THR A 268 27.16 -9.02 14.85
C THR A 268 28.25 -9.79 15.60
N SER A 269 28.14 -9.86 16.93
CA SER A 269 29.08 -10.61 17.77
C SER A 269 29.06 -12.11 17.46
N GLU A 270 30.25 -12.71 17.31
CA GLU A 270 30.39 -14.16 17.06
C GLU A 270 30.19 -15.02 18.31
N THR A 271 30.29 -14.42 19.50
CA THR A 271 30.29 -15.11 20.79
C THR A 271 29.04 -14.86 21.62
N GLU A 272 28.28 -13.81 21.29
CA GLU A 272 27.04 -13.48 22.00
C GLU A 272 25.96 -14.53 21.75
N LEU A 273 25.27 -14.93 22.81
CA LEU A 273 24.19 -15.90 22.79
C LEU A 273 22.88 -15.21 23.18
N ILE A 274 21.79 -15.65 22.57
CA ILE A 274 20.44 -15.20 22.90
C ILE A 274 19.83 -16.20 23.89
N GLU A 275 19.39 -15.72 25.06
CA GLU A 275 18.67 -16.53 26.04
C GLU A 275 17.19 -16.65 25.64
N LEU A 276 16.81 -17.68 24.89
CA LEU A 276 15.41 -17.86 24.48
C LEU A 276 14.47 -18.09 25.67
N ALA A 277 14.98 -18.63 26.78
CA ALA A 277 14.26 -18.79 28.03
C ALA A 277 13.72 -17.46 28.61
N GLU A 278 14.35 -16.31 28.28
CA GLU A 278 13.85 -14.99 28.67
C GLU A 278 12.60 -14.56 27.89
N ILE A 279 12.35 -15.18 26.72
CA ILE A 279 11.18 -14.92 25.88
C ILE A 279 10.10 -15.94 26.18
N ASN A 280 10.47 -17.22 26.23
CA ASN A 280 9.59 -18.32 26.58
C ASN A 280 10.34 -19.30 27.51
N PRO A 281 9.91 -19.47 28.77
CA PRO A 281 10.59 -20.35 29.73
C PRO A 281 10.75 -21.81 29.28
N ASP A 282 9.93 -22.29 28.34
CA ASP A 282 10.03 -23.66 27.81
C ASP A 282 11.16 -23.82 26.78
N GLU A 283 11.78 -22.73 26.32
CA GLU A 283 12.88 -22.72 25.35
C GLU A 283 14.26 -22.79 26.03
N ASN A 284 14.88 -23.97 26.03
CA ASN A 284 16.20 -24.18 26.64
C ASN A 284 17.39 -23.89 25.69
N GLN A 285 17.13 -23.44 24.47
CA GLN A 285 18.16 -23.21 23.45
C GLN A 285 18.80 -21.83 23.60
N ARG A 286 20.11 -21.75 23.32
CA ARG A 286 20.91 -20.53 23.39
C ARG A 286 21.64 -20.29 22.06
N PRO A 287 20.93 -19.90 20.99
CA PRO A 287 21.55 -19.71 19.69
C PRO A 287 22.50 -18.52 19.69
N LYS A 288 23.52 -18.58 18.83
CA LYS A 288 24.42 -17.45 18.60
C LYS A 288 23.68 -16.31 17.92
N LEU A 289 23.92 -15.08 18.36
CA LEU A 289 23.37 -13.88 17.73
C LEU A 289 23.74 -13.81 16.23
N LYS A 290 24.99 -14.16 15.88
CA LYS A 290 25.46 -14.23 14.50
C LYS A 290 24.66 -15.20 13.62
N TYR A 291 24.20 -16.33 14.17
CA TYR A 291 23.39 -17.29 13.42
C TYR A 291 22.01 -16.71 13.04
N VAL A 292 21.41 -15.92 13.92
CA VAL A 292 20.17 -15.20 13.60
C VAL A 292 20.41 -14.16 12.50
N ALA A 293 21.51 -13.41 12.58
CA ALA A 293 21.87 -12.44 11.54
C ALA A 293 22.15 -13.10 10.18
N GLU A 294 22.78 -14.28 10.15
CA GLU A 294 23.00 -15.08 8.93
C GLU A 294 21.67 -15.48 8.26
N ILE A 295 20.68 -15.92 9.05
CA ILE A 295 19.34 -16.25 8.55
C ILE A 295 18.67 -15.01 7.95
N ILE A 296 18.70 -13.89 8.67
CA ILE A 296 18.09 -12.63 8.25
C ILE A 296 18.71 -12.13 6.95
N GLU A 297 20.04 -12.07 6.88
CA GLU A 297 20.78 -11.59 5.72
C GLU A 297 20.53 -12.47 4.48
N ALA A 298 20.44 -13.79 4.65
CA ALA A 298 20.10 -14.70 3.56
C ALA A 298 18.72 -14.40 2.96
N ARG A 299 17.69 -14.19 3.81
CA ARG A 299 16.34 -13.83 3.35
C ARG A 299 16.30 -12.45 2.71
N LEU A 300 17.03 -11.48 3.26
CA LEU A 300 17.15 -10.15 2.65
C LEU A 300 17.85 -10.22 1.29
N SER A 301 18.89 -11.04 1.16
CA SER A 301 19.60 -11.23 -0.11
C SER A 301 18.67 -11.77 -1.20
N GLU A 302 17.80 -12.73 -0.86
CA GLU A 302 16.78 -13.23 -1.78
C GLU A 302 15.76 -12.15 -2.16
N LEU A 303 15.25 -11.39 -1.18
CA LEU A 303 14.31 -10.29 -1.44
C LEU A 303 14.94 -9.24 -2.37
N PHE A 304 16.16 -8.81 -2.08
CA PHE A 304 16.83 -7.76 -2.83
C PHE A 304 17.29 -8.21 -4.22
N LEU A 305 17.53 -9.51 -4.44
CA LEU A 305 17.71 -10.06 -5.77
C LEU A 305 16.45 -9.85 -6.63
N MET A 306 15.26 -10.10 -6.07
CA MET A 306 13.99 -9.85 -6.77
C MET A 306 13.73 -8.35 -7.01
N ILE A 307 14.13 -7.48 -6.07
CA ILE A 307 14.05 -6.03 -6.27
C ILE A 307 14.97 -5.58 -7.42
N ASN A 308 16.20 -6.08 -7.47
CA ASN A 308 17.12 -5.81 -8.57
C ASN A 308 16.59 -6.33 -9.92
N ASP A 309 15.90 -7.48 -9.93
CA ASP A 309 15.23 -7.96 -11.15
C ASP A 309 14.19 -6.96 -11.66
N GLU A 310 13.39 -6.35 -10.79
CA GLU A 310 12.44 -5.31 -11.18
C GLU A 310 13.14 -4.04 -11.71
N LEU A 311 14.24 -3.62 -11.08
CA LEU A 311 15.04 -2.49 -11.56
C LEU A 311 15.68 -2.78 -12.93
N ARG A 312 16.18 -3.99 -13.16
CA ARG A 312 16.78 -4.42 -14.43
C ARG A 312 15.76 -4.42 -15.56
N LYS A 313 14.52 -4.86 -15.32
CA LYS A 313 13.44 -4.86 -16.33
C LYS A 313 13.19 -3.49 -16.95
N ILE A 314 13.41 -2.42 -16.17
CA ILE A 314 13.22 -1.04 -16.60
C ILE A 314 14.53 -0.30 -16.88
N GLY A 315 15.68 -0.99 -16.82
CA GLY A 315 17.00 -0.40 -17.04
C GLY A 315 17.37 0.67 -16.02
N ARG A 316 17.01 0.45 -14.74
CA ARG A 316 17.29 1.36 -13.60
C ARG A 316 18.15 0.77 -12.49
N ASP A 317 18.78 -0.37 -12.74
CA ASP A 317 19.73 -1.00 -11.83
C ASP A 317 20.95 -0.08 -11.60
N GLY A 318 21.17 0.34 -10.35
CA GLY A 318 22.23 1.27 -9.96
C GLY A 318 22.07 2.72 -10.47
N THR A 319 20.96 3.07 -11.13
CA THR A 319 20.78 4.39 -11.78
C THR A 319 19.54 5.15 -11.28
N LEU A 320 19.47 5.37 -9.97
CA LEU A 320 18.47 6.22 -9.34
C LEU A 320 19.16 7.23 -8.42
N PRO A 321 19.45 8.46 -8.90
CA PRO A 321 20.25 9.46 -8.18
C PRO A 321 19.75 9.81 -6.77
N ALA A 322 18.42 9.85 -6.54
CA ALA A 322 17.88 10.09 -5.21
C ALA A 322 17.89 8.84 -4.31
N GLY A 323 18.19 7.67 -4.88
CA GLY A 323 18.37 6.41 -4.18
C GLY A 323 17.07 5.73 -3.75
N ALA A 324 17.22 4.79 -2.82
CA ALA A 324 16.15 4.01 -2.22
C ALA A 324 15.64 4.65 -0.92
N VAL A 325 14.32 4.74 -0.78
CA VAL A 325 13.62 5.20 0.42
C VAL A 325 12.88 4.00 1.02
N LEU A 326 13.31 3.55 2.19
CA LEU A 326 12.77 2.40 2.90
C LEU A 326 11.59 2.82 3.78
N THR A 327 10.51 2.05 3.79
CA THR A 327 9.36 2.25 4.70
C THR A 327 8.69 0.92 5.05
N GLY A 328 7.57 0.97 5.77
CA GLY A 328 6.88 -0.20 6.29
C GLY A 328 7.46 -0.73 7.59
N GLY A 329 6.78 -1.69 8.22
CA GLY A 329 7.21 -2.26 9.50
C GLY A 329 8.57 -2.96 9.44
N GLY A 330 8.87 -3.63 8.32
CA GLY A 330 10.14 -4.32 8.10
C GLY A 330 11.34 -3.39 7.95
N SER A 331 11.12 -2.12 7.60
CA SER A 331 12.21 -1.14 7.46
C SER A 331 12.93 -0.81 8.77
N LYS A 332 12.34 -1.17 9.91
CA LYS A 332 12.90 -0.97 11.25
C LYS A 332 14.03 -1.94 11.60
N LEU A 333 14.29 -2.95 10.77
CA LEU A 333 15.35 -3.92 11.00
C LEU A 333 16.72 -3.23 11.04
N ASN A 334 17.49 -3.49 12.09
CA ASN A 334 18.81 -2.87 12.27
C ASN A 334 19.74 -3.20 11.10
N GLY A 335 20.50 -2.20 10.62
CA GLY A 335 21.45 -2.35 9.51
C GLY A 335 20.83 -2.41 8.11
N LEU A 336 19.50 -2.40 7.98
CA LEU A 336 18.84 -2.57 6.68
C LEU A 336 19.19 -1.46 5.67
N ILE A 337 19.38 -0.22 6.12
CA ILE A 337 19.79 0.89 5.26
C ILE A 337 21.13 0.58 4.59
N ASP A 338 22.10 0.08 5.36
CA ASP A 338 23.43 -0.22 4.84
C ASP A 338 23.43 -1.48 3.98
N PHE A 339 22.65 -2.50 4.35
CA PHE A 339 22.38 -3.65 3.49
C PHE A 339 21.81 -3.21 2.13
N THR A 340 20.82 -2.32 2.13
CA THR A 340 20.18 -1.77 0.92
C THR A 340 21.20 -1.08 0.01
N LYS A 341 22.10 -0.25 0.58
CA LYS A 341 23.17 0.41 -0.19
C LYS A 341 24.11 -0.60 -0.85
N GLN A 342 24.47 -1.66 -0.13
CA GLN A 342 25.36 -2.71 -0.65
C GLN A 342 24.67 -3.53 -1.74
N ALA A 343 23.42 -3.91 -1.54
CA ALA A 343 22.67 -4.80 -2.43
C ALA A 343 22.19 -4.12 -3.72
N LEU A 344 21.82 -2.83 -3.66
CA LEU A 344 21.30 -2.10 -4.82
C LEU A 344 22.33 -1.18 -5.48
N HIS A 345 23.48 -0.95 -4.86
CA HIS A 345 24.46 0.05 -5.28
C HIS A 345 23.87 1.46 -5.44
N LEU A 346 22.85 1.78 -4.63
CA LEU A 346 22.17 3.08 -4.58
C LEU A 346 22.35 3.73 -3.21
N PRO A 347 22.26 5.07 -3.09
CA PRO A 347 22.01 5.71 -1.80
C PRO A 347 20.75 5.10 -1.17
N ALA A 348 20.69 5.01 0.16
CA ALA A 348 19.50 4.53 0.84
C ALA A 348 19.24 5.32 2.13
N THR A 349 17.98 5.58 2.40
CA THR A 349 17.51 6.28 3.60
C THR A 349 16.22 5.67 4.12
N LEU A 350 15.95 5.81 5.43
CA LEU A 350 14.61 5.56 5.96
C LEU A 350 13.69 6.72 5.56
N GLY A 351 12.50 6.39 5.04
CA GLY A 351 11.47 7.35 4.69
C GLY A 351 10.98 8.12 5.91
N ARG A 352 10.68 9.39 5.69
CA ARG A 352 10.04 10.27 6.67
C ARG A 352 8.88 10.98 5.99
N PRO A 353 7.77 11.22 6.71
CA PRO A 353 6.68 12.01 6.17
C PRO A 353 7.20 13.37 5.66
N THR A 354 6.89 13.69 4.41
CA THR A 354 7.38 14.91 3.73
C THR A 354 6.50 16.13 3.94
N LEU A 355 5.29 15.92 4.47
CA LEU A 355 4.34 16.98 4.79
C LEU A 355 4.44 17.33 6.27
N GLU A 356 4.35 18.63 6.57
CA GLU A 356 4.12 19.08 7.94
C GLU A 356 2.65 18.87 8.27
N PHE A 357 2.40 18.17 9.37
CA PHE A 357 1.06 17.93 9.89
C PHE A 357 0.81 18.82 11.09
N ALA A 358 -0.39 19.41 11.15
CA ALA A 358 -0.86 20.01 12.39
C ALA A 358 -1.29 18.88 13.35
N GLY A 359 -0.94 19.03 14.63
CA GLY A 359 -1.18 18.04 15.69
C GLY A 359 0.09 17.30 16.12
N SER A 360 0.24 17.09 17.44
CA SER A 360 1.32 16.26 17.98
C SER A 360 0.87 14.81 18.01
N VAL A 361 1.16 14.06 16.94
CA VAL A 361 0.96 12.62 16.92
C VAL A 361 2.34 11.95 16.91
N ASP A 362 2.78 11.48 18.08
CA ASP A 362 4.07 10.79 18.30
C ASP A 362 4.31 9.58 17.36
N LYS A 363 3.26 9.13 16.67
CA LYS A 363 3.27 7.96 15.77
C LYS A 363 3.56 8.29 14.32
N LEU A 364 3.65 9.56 13.92
CA LEU A 364 3.86 9.96 12.51
C LEU A 364 5.20 9.45 11.94
N ASP A 365 6.24 9.40 12.76
CA ASP A 365 7.56 8.91 12.37
C ASP A 365 7.65 7.38 12.32
N ASP A 366 6.61 6.65 12.72
CA ASP A 366 6.59 5.19 12.62
C ASP A 366 6.26 4.79 11.16
N PRO A 367 7.23 4.25 10.39
CA PRO A 367 7.05 3.92 8.96
C PRO A 367 5.98 2.86 8.73
N SER A 368 5.52 2.16 9.77
CA SER A 368 4.43 1.21 9.64
C SER A 368 3.07 1.88 9.41
N TYR A 369 2.93 3.19 9.60
CA TYR A 369 1.71 3.94 9.28
C TYR A 369 1.77 4.68 7.94
N ALA A 370 2.89 4.60 7.21
CA ALA A 370 3.10 5.39 5.99
C ALA A 370 1.96 5.21 4.97
N THR A 371 1.51 3.98 4.77
CA THR A 371 0.39 3.67 3.85
C THR A 371 -0.92 4.28 4.33
N SER A 372 -1.32 4.08 5.60
CA SER A 372 -2.59 4.63 6.13
C SER A 372 -2.61 6.17 6.11
N VAL A 373 -1.47 6.82 6.38
CA VAL A 373 -1.32 8.27 6.22
C VAL A 373 -1.45 8.67 4.74
N GLY A 374 -0.75 7.99 3.84
CA GLY A 374 -0.86 8.21 2.39
C GLY A 374 -2.28 8.08 1.85
N LEU A 375 -3.06 7.12 2.36
CA LEU A 375 -4.46 6.91 2.00
C LEU A 375 -5.35 8.05 2.50
N ALA A 376 -5.15 8.52 3.72
CA ALA A 376 -5.87 9.68 4.24
C ALA A 376 -5.57 10.94 3.42
N LEU A 377 -4.30 11.15 3.06
CA LEU A 377 -3.87 12.24 2.17
C LEU A 377 -4.49 12.14 0.78
N TRP A 378 -4.62 10.93 0.24
CA TRP A 378 -5.25 10.69 -1.05
C TRP A 378 -6.69 11.19 -1.06
N GLY A 379 -7.46 10.84 -0.02
CA GLY A 379 -8.84 11.29 0.12
C GLY A 379 -8.97 12.79 0.36
N LEU A 380 -8.04 13.37 1.13
CA LEU A 380 -7.99 14.81 1.33
C LEU A 380 -7.62 15.55 0.04
N ALA A 381 -6.67 15.08 -0.77
CA ALA A 381 -6.30 15.77 -2.00
C ALA A 381 -7.46 15.97 -3.01
N GLY A 382 -8.65 15.39 -2.77
CA GLY A 382 -9.85 15.62 -3.57
C GLY A 382 -9.68 15.07 -4.98
N ARG A 383 -8.71 14.16 -5.17
CA ARG A 383 -8.55 13.41 -6.41
C ARG A 383 -9.89 12.71 -6.64
N ALA A 384 -10.56 13.08 -7.73
CA ALA A 384 -11.86 12.53 -8.05
C ALA A 384 -11.75 11.00 -7.98
N PRO A 385 -12.70 10.29 -7.33
CA PRO A 385 -12.77 8.85 -7.45
C PRO A 385 -12.79 8.56 -8.94
N ILE A 386 -11.76 7.90 -9.48
CA ILE A 386 -11.83 7.40 -10.85
C ILE A 386 -13.02 6.47 -10.83
N ALA A 387 -14.00 6.72 -11.69
CA ALA A 387 -15.31 6.07 -11.70
C ALA A 387 -15.20 4.54 -11.69
N SER A 388 -14.95 3.95 -10.52
CA SER A 388 -15.46 2.64 -10.16
C SER A 388 -16.96 2.84 -10.31
N GLN A 389 -17.52 2.14 -11.29
CA GLN A 389 -18.88 2.34 -11.70
C GLN A 389 -19.76 2.47 -10.45
N LYS A 390 -20.45 3.61 -10.31
CA LYS A 390 -21.83 3.63 -9.81
C LYS A 390 -22.71 2.77 -10.74
N LYS A 391 -22.31 1.52 -11.01
CA LYS A 391 -23.27 0.45 -11.02
C LYS A 391 -23.52 0.27 -9.55
N SER A 392 -24.66 0.79 -9.12
CA SER A 392 -25.45 0.02 -8.18
C SER A 392 -25.34 -1.45 -8.61
N ILE A 393 -24.46 -2.21 -7.97
CA ILE A 393 -24.71 -3.63 -7.83
C ILE A 393 -25.96 -3.61 -6.96
N SER A 394 -27.12 -3.60 -7.62
CA SER A 394 -28.37 -3.81 -6.91
C SER A 394 -28.23 -5.20 -6.30
N PHE A 395 -27.96 -5.24 -5.00
CA PHE A 395 -28.10 -6.43 -4.18
C PHE A 395 -29.60 -6.72 -3.96
N ASP A 396 -30.40 -6.67 -5.04
CA ASP A 396 -31.85 -6.97 -5.07
C ASP A 396 -32.13 -8.47 -4.90
N THR A 397 -31.20 -9.21 -4.29
CA THR A 397 -31.38 -10.64 -4.00
C THR A 397 -30.96 -11.03 -2.58
N MET A 398 -30.74 -10.08 -1.67
CA MET A 398 -30.50 -10.37 -0.25
C MET A 398 -31.72 -10.20 0.67
N GLU A 399 -32.78 -9.47 0.29
CA GLU A 399 -34.02 -9.46 1.09
C GLU A 399 -34.69 -10.84 1.13
N GLY A 400 -34.61 -11.61 0.03
CA GLY A 400 -35.17 -12.96 -0.04
C GLY A 400 -34.42 -14.01 0.78
N VAL A 401 -33.14 -13.80 1.09
CA VAL A 401 -32.31 -14.76 1.85
C VAL A 401 -32.41 -14.49 3.35
N VAL A 402 -32.47 -13.23 3.76
CA VAL A 402 -32.70 -12.85 5.16
C VAL A 402 -34.13 -13.22 5.61
N GLY A 403 -35.13 -13.08 4.73
CA GLY A 403 -36.49 -13.57 4.99
C GLY A 403 -36.56 -15.09 5.21
N LYS A 404 -35.91 -15.88 4.34
CA LYS A 404 -35.91 -17.35 4.44
C LYS A 404 -35.15 -17.90 5.65
N ALA A 405 -34.06 -17.24 6.07
CA ALA A 405 -33.33 -17.65 7.27
C ALA A 405 -34.15 -17.39 8.55
N ARG A 406 -34.92 -16.30 8.57
CA ARG A 406 -35.79 -15.93 9.70
C ARG A 406 -37.03 -16.83 9.81
N ASP A 407 -37.55 -17.31 8.69
CA ASP A 407 -38.66 -18.27 8.66
C ASP A 407 -38.21 -19.70 9.00
N PHE A 408 -36.99 -20.09 8.59
CA PHE A 408 -36.38 -21.38 8.96
C PHE A 408 -36.08 -21.47 10.47
N LEU A 409 -35.61 -20.38 11.09
CA LEU A 409 -35.37 -20.32 12.54
C LEU A 409 -36.66 -20.36 13.38
N LYS A 410 -37.81 -19.92 12.82
CA LYS A 410 -39.11 -20.01 13.49
C LYS A 410 -39.73 -21.41 13.46
N GLN A 411 -39.29 -22.28 12.54
CA GLN A 411 -39.76 -23.67 12.46
C GLN A 411 -38.95 -24.65 13.32
N LEU A 412 -37.82 -24.21 13.88
CA LEU A 412 -36.89 -25.04 14.67
C LEU A 412 -36.92 -24.76 16.18
N LEU A 413 -37.81 -23.87 16.63
CA LEU A 413 -38.10 -23.68 18.05
C LEU A 413 -39.48 -24.33 18.35
N PRO A 414 -39.60 -25.13 19.43
CA PRO A 414 -40.83 -25.86 19.74
C PRO A 414 -42.02 -24.97 20.09
#